data_AF-I2AHT6-F1
#
_entry.id   AF-I2AHT6-F1
#
_cell.length_a   1.000
_cell.length_b   1.000
_cell.length_c   1.000
_cell.angle_alpha   90.00
_cell.angle_beta   90.00
_cell.angle_gamma   90.00
#
_symmetry.space_group_name_H-M   'P 1'
#
loop_
_entity.id
_entity.type
_entity.pdbx_description
1 polymer ?
#
loop_
_entity_poly.entity_id
_entity_poly.type
_entity_poly.pdbx_seq_one_letter_code
_entity_poly.pdbx_strand_id
1 'polypeptide(L)'
;MSKPPRIVDVVVVGAGFAGLAAARELNRQGHDVVVFEGRDRVGGRSLTGNVAGLPADLGGTFVGPTQDAVLAMAAELDVPTTPTHHDGKNLIHWRGWTHAYRGTIPKLSLTGLLDIGRLRWQFDRIARGVPLAAPWDARRARELDGLSLGGWLRSVRATASSRDLLAIVARVTWGCEPDDVSMLHAARYAHAAGGLDRLLDVEDGAQQDRFPGGTQQIAEAAAAELDTRVVLGAPVRRIERHGAGVTVTTDVGETEAGFVIVAIPPAHRASIEFTPPLPAEYEQLARHWPQGRLSKAYAAYSTPFWRANGFSGQALSDRGPVFITFDVSPHPDGPGILMGFVDARAFDSLPGDQRRRDVLRCFATLFGDDALKPLDYVDHRWGAEEFAPGGPTAAVPPGSWTRFGRWLREPVGPIHWAGTETADEWTGFLDGAIRSGQRAAAEITALL
;
A
#
# COMPACT_ATOMS: atom_id res chain seq x y z
N MET A 1 -35.92 23.07 12.65
CA MET A 1 -36.03 21.70 13.19
C MET A 1 -35.00 20.86 12.47
N SER A 2 -34.02 20.29 13.18
CA SER A 2 -33.05 19.37 12.56
C SER A 2 -33.80 18.14 12.06
N LYS A 3 -33.41 17.63 10.88
CA LYS A 3 -33.93 16.37 10.34
C LYS A 3 -33.58 15.26 11.34
N PRO A 4 -34.50 14.32 11.66
CA PRO A 4 -34.16 13.20 12.53
C PRO A 4 -32.98 12.41 11.95
N PRO A 5 -32.08 11.87 12.81
CA PRO A 5 -30.91 11.15 12.34
C PRO A 5 -31.32 9.92 11.52
N ARG A 6 -30.54 9.60 10.49
CA ARG A 6 -30.69 8.34 9.74
C ARG A 6 -30.38 7.19 10.70
N ILE A 7 -31.16 6.11 10.66
CA ILE A 7 -30.90 4.90 11.46
C ILE A 7 -30.54 3.78 10.49
N VAL A 8 -29.44 3.07 10.76
CA VAL A 8 -28.95 1.92 10.00
C VAL A 8 -28.43 0.84 10.96
N ASP A 9 -28.10 -0.36 10.46
CA ASP A 9 -27.47 -1.38 11.29
C ASP A 9 -25.98 -1.07 11.50
N VAL A 10 -25.28 -0.72 10.41
CA VAL A 10 -23.83 -0.51 10.41
C VAL A 10 -23.42 0.72 9.61
N VAL A 11 -22.56 1.56 10.20
CA VAL A 11 -21.81 2.59 9.48
C VAL A 11 -20.42 2.09 9.13
N VAL A 12 -19.95 2.34 7.91
CA VAL A 12 -18.56 2.09 7.50
C VAL A 12 -17.87 3.42 7.20
N VAL A 13 -16.72 3.66 7.84
CA VAL A 13 -15.91 4.87 7.64
C VAL A 13 -14.77 4.59 6.68
N GLY A 14 -14.84 5.20 5.49
CA GLY A 14 -13.87 5.11 4.39
C GLY A 14 -14.31 4.14 3.29
N ALA A 15 -14.43 4.64 2.05
CA ALA A 15 -14.73 3.87 0.84
C ALA A 15 -13.46 3.41 0.10
N GLY A 16 -12.43 3.03 0.85
CA GLY A 16 -11.33 2.21 0.33
C GLY A 16 -11.74 0.75 0.21
N PHE A 17 -10.86 -0.09 -0.34
CA PHE A 17 -11.12 -1.53 -0.55
C PHE A 17 -11.61 -2.26 0.71
N ALA A 18 -11.07 -1.93 1.88
CA ALA A 18 -11.51 -2.54 3.14
C ALA A 18 -12.96 -2.17 3.51
N GLY A 19 -13.33 -0.88 3.40
CA GLY A 19 -14.67 -0.45 3.72
C GLY A 19 -15.70 -0.94 2.70
N LEU A 20 -15.36 -0.89 1.41
CA LEU A 20 -16.23 -1.43 0.36
C LEU A 20 -16.44 -2.93 0.49
N ALA A 21 -15.40 -3.70 0.81
CA ALA A 21 -15.53 -5.13 1.07
C ALA A 21 -16.44 -5.43 2.27
N ALA A 22 -16.26 -4.69 3.38
CA ALA A 22 -17.10 -4.84 4.56
C ALA A 22 -18.58 -4.51 4.26
N ALA A 23 -18.82 -3.39 3.59
CA ALA A 23 -20.16 -2.93 3.26
C ALA A 23 -20.88 -3.88 2.28
N ARG A 24 -20.17 -4.40 1.27
CA ARG A 24 -20.72 -5.40 0.34
C ARG A 24 -21.12 -6.67 1.08
N GLU A 25 -20.26 -7.16 1.98
CA GLU A 25 -20.53 -8.38 2.74
C GLU A 25 -21.76 -8.22 3.66
N LEU A 26 -21.82 -7.14 4.43
CA LEU A 26 -22.95 -6.84 5.30
C LEU A 26 -24.25 -6.64 4.51
N ASN A 27 -24.20 -5.94 3.37
CA ASN A 27 -25.37 -5.73 2.51
C ASN A 27 -25.86 -7.04 1.87
N ARG A 28 -24.95 -7.95 1.47
CA ARG A 28 -25.31 -9.30 0.97
C ARG A 28 -26.01 -10.14 2.03
N GLN A 29 -25.68 -9.94 3.29
CA GLN A 29 -26.33 -10.60 4.43
C GLN A 29 -27.65 -9.93 4.84
N GLY A 30 -28.07 -8.85 4.17
CA GLY A 30 -29.35 -8.18 4.38
C GLY A 30 -29.33 -7.06 5.42
N HIS A 31 -28.16 -6.66 5.92
CA HIS A 31 -28.04 -5.55 6.86
C HIS A 31 -28.14 -4.18 6.16
N ASP A 32 -28.72 -3.20 6.85
CA ASP A 32 -28.76 -1.81 6.39
C ASP A 32 -27.42 -1.12 6.67
N VAL A 33 -26.71 -0.76 5.60
CA VAL A 33 -25.36 -0.19 5.68
C VAL A 33 -25.30 1.18 4.99
N VAL A 34 -24.50 2.08 5.57
CA VAL A 34 -24.04 3.31 4.91
C VAL A 34 -22.51 3.41 4.99
N VAL A 35 -21.88 3.87 3.91
CA VAL A 35 -20.45 4.13 3.82
C VAL A 35 -20.23 5.63 3.71
N PHE A 36 -19.43 6.20 4.61
CA PHE A 36 -19.02 7.61 4.55
C PHE A 36 -17.58 7.72 4.07
N GLU A 37 -17.36 8.46 2.99
CA GLU A 37 -16.04 8.73 2.41
C GLU A 37 -15.73 10.21 2.47
N GLY A 38 -14.52 10.56 2.95
CA GLY A 38 -14.10 11.95 3.08
C GLY A 38 -13.82 12.62 1.74
N ARG A 39 -13.39 11.87 0.74
CA ARG A 39 -13.14 12.36 -0.62
C ARG A 39 -14.40 12.40 -1.48
N ASP A 40 -14.28 13.05 -2.62
CA ASP A 40 -15.23 13.02 -3.74
C ASP A 40 -15.10 11.77 -4.63
N ARG A 41 -14.33 10.75 -4.19
CA ARG A 41 -14.06 9.51 -4.93
C ARG A 41 -13.89 8.31 -3.99
N VAL A 42 -14.16 7.12 -4.49
CA VAL A 42 -13.83 5.85 -3.83
C VAL A 42 -12.41 5.36 -4.16
N GLY A 43 -12.01 4.24 -3.56
CA GLY A 43 -10.75 3.54 -3.86
C GLY A 43 -9.61 3.81 -2.88
N GLY A 44 -9.68 4.91 -2.13
CA GLY A 44 -8.68 5.25 -1.12
C GLY A 44 -7.27 5.38 -1.71
N ARG A 45 -6.37 4.47 -1.31
CA ARG A 45 -4.97 4.37 -1.80
C ARG A 45 -4.85 3.71 -3.19
N SER A 46 -5.96 3.25 -3.76
CA SER A 46 -6.08 2.95 -5.19
C SER A 46 -6.66 4.20 -5.87
N LEU A 47 -5.89 4.75 -6.80
CA LEU A 47 -6.23 5.94 -7.58
C LEU A 47 -5.72 5.73 -8.99
N THR A 48 -6.62 5.79 -9.95
CA THR A 48 -6.33 5.71 -11.38
C THR A 48 -6.40 7.13 -11.96
N GLY A 49 -5.28 7.61 -12.46
CA GLY A 49 -5.15 8.86 -13.17
C GLY A 49 -5.08 8.67 -14.68
N ASN A 50 -4.67 9.73 -15.38
CA ASN A 50 -4.51 9.74 -16.82
C ASN A 50 -3.06 10.07 -17.20
N VAL A 51 -2.47 9.30 -18.11
CA VAL A 51 -1.15 9.56 -18.69
C VAL A 51 -1.28 9.39 -20.20
N ALA A 52 -1.06 10.46 -20.96
CA ALA A 52 -1.24 10.50 -22.41
C ALA A 52 -2.62 9.98 -22.88
N GLY A 53 -3.69 10.31 -22.16
CA GLY A 53 -5.06 9.89 -22.49
C GLY A 53 -5.42 8.48 -21.99
N LEU A 54 -4.49 7.75 -21.36
CA LEU A 54 -4.68 6.37 -20.94
C LEU A 54 -4.76 6.23 -19.41
N PRO A 55 -5.51 5.25 -18.88
CA PRO A 55 -5.54 4.96 -17.45
C PRO A 55 -4.14 4.58 -16.93
N ALA A 56 -3.78 5.14 -15.77
CA ALA A 56 -2.54 4.79 -15.06
C ALA A 56 -2.76 4.82 -13.55
N ASP A 57 -2.41 3.72 -12.85
CA ASP A 57 -2.56 3.64 -11.41
C ASP A 57 -1.51 4.47 -10.66
N LEU A 58 -1.91 5.66 -10.23
CA LEU A 58 -1.14 6.55 -9.35
C LEU A 58 -1.00 5.97 -7.93
N GLY A 59 -1.90 5.06 -7.55
CA GLY A 59 -1.92 4.33 -6.28
C GLY A 59 -1.43 2.89 -6.38
N GLY A 60 -2.09 1.95 -5.68
CA GLY A 60 -1.85 0.52 -5.87
C GLY A 60 -1.98 0.10 -7.35
N THR A 61 -1.07 -0.72 -7.86
CA THR A 61 -1.02 -1.06 -9.30
C THR A 61 -1.07 -2.56 -9.54
N PHE A 62 -0.39 -3.32 -8.68
CA PHE A 62 -0.12 -4.73 -8.94
C PHE A 62 -0.92 -5.67 -8.06
N VAL A 63 -1.20 -6.83 -8.61
CA VAL A 63 -1.70 -8.02 -7.92
C VAL A 63 -0.90 -9.23 -8.37
N GLY A 64 -0.96 -10.32 -7.62
CA GLY A 64 -0.21 -11.54 -7.95
C GLY A 64 -0.82 -12.78 -7.33
N PRO A 65 -0.20 -13.95 -7.54
CA PRO A 65 -0.69 -15.21 -6.99
C PRO A 65 -0.85 -15.16 -5.47
N THR A 66 -1.83 -15.90 -4.94
CA THR A 66 -2.22 -15.95 -3.51
C THR A 66 -2.86 -14.67 -2.96
N GLN A 67 -3.03 -13.62 -3.78
CA GLN A 67 -3.88 -12.48 -3.47
C GLN A 67 -5.35 -12.79 -3.86
N ASP A 68 -5.87 -13.87 -3.28
CA ASP A 68 -7.11 -14.49 -3.76
C ASP A 68 -8.36 -13.63 -3.51
N ALA A 69 -8.37 -12.80 -2.47
CA ALA A 69 -9.54 -11.99 -2.13
C ALA A 69 -9.72 -10.82 -3.09
N VAL A 70 -8.65 -10.15 -3.50
CA VAL A 70 -8.72 -9.10 -4.53
C VAL A 70 -8.99 -9.68 -5.91
N LEU A 71 -8.39 -10.84 -6.24
CA LEU A 71 -8.64 -11.50 -7.52
C LEU A 71 -10.09 -12.01 -7.62
N ALA A 72 -10.64 -12.59 -6.54
CA ALA A 72 -12.04 -13.00 -6.48
C ALA A 72 -12.99 -11.80 -6.61
N MET A 73 -12.73 -10.71 -5.87
CA MET A 73 -13.54 -9.49 -5.97
C MET A 73 -13.50 -8.88 -7.38
N ALA A 74 -12.32 -8.85 -8.01
CA ALA A 74 -12.19 -8.34 -9.38
C ALA A 74 -12.94 -9.23 -10.38
N ALA A 75 -12.86 -10.55 -10.23
CA ALA A 75 -13.59 -11.50 -11.08
C ALA A 75 -15.12 -11.38 -10.91
N GLU A 76 -15.62 -11.24 -9.67
CA GLU A 76 -17.04 -11.00 -9.39
C GLU A 76 -17.57 -9.70 -10.04
N LEU A 77 -16.70 -8.70 -10.22
CA LEU A 77 -17.03 -7.39 -10.77
C LEU A 77 -16.67 -7.26 -12.27
N ASP A 78 -16.34 -8.38 -12.93
CA ASP A 78 -15.95 -8.43 -14.35
C ASP A 78 -14.76 -7.51 -14.70
N VAL A 79 -13.79 -7.40 -13.79
CA VAL A 79 -12.56 -6.59 -13.96
C VAL A 79 -11.36 -7.51 -14.26
N PRO A 80 -10.95 -7.67 -15.53
CA PRO A 80 -9.88 -8.59 -15.89
C PRO A 80 -8.48 -8.03 -15.59
N THR A 81 -7.55 -8.93 -15.27
CA THR A 81 -6.12 -8.62 -15.16
C THR A 81 -5.39 -8.78 -16.50
N THR A 82 -4.19 -8.20 -16.58
CA THR A 82 -3.20 -8.47 -17.64
C THR A 82 -1.82 -8.69 -17.00
N PRO A 83 -0.98 -9.56 -17.58
CA PRO A 83 0.40 -9.71 -17.15
C PRO A 83 1.18 -8.39 -17.21
N THR A 84 2.03 -8.17 -16.22
CA THR A 84 3.05 -7.12 -16.21
C THR A 84 4.16 -7.50 -17.20
N HIS A 85 4.51 -6.55 -18.07
CA HIS A 85 5.59 -6.77 -19.02
C HIS A 85 6.93 -6.93 -18.30
N HIS A 86 7.65 -8.00 -18.60
CA HIS A 86 8.94 -8.31 -17.98
C HIS A 86 9.97 -8.87 -18.98
N ASP A 87 9.63 -8.96 -20.27
CA ASP A 87 10.54 -9.49 -21.29
C ASP A 87 11.73 -8.56 -21.52
N GLY A 88 12.92 -9.15 -21.69
CA GLY A 88 14.16 -8.41 -21.95
C GLY A 88 15.10 -8.43 -20.76
N LYS A 89 16.04 -7.47 -20.74
CA LYS A 89 17.01 -7.31 -19.65
C LYS A 89 16.54 -6.21 -18.70
N ASN A 90 16.68 -6.43 -17.41
CA ASN A 90 16.52 -5.41 -16.39
C ASN A 90 17.79 -4.55 -16.35
N LEU A 91 17.67 -3.32 -15.84
CA LEU A 91 18.80 -2.41 -15.69
C LEU A 91 19.08 -2.09 -14.22
N ILE A 92 20.33 -1.85 -13.89
CA ILE A 92 20.71 -1.28 -12.60
C ILE A 92 21.69 -0.14 -12.82
N HIS A 93 21.38 1.04 -12.30
CA HIS A 93 22.35 2.10 -12.10
C HIS A 93 22.93 1.97 -10.69
N TRP A 94 24.21 1.62 -10.60
CA TRP A 94 24.89 1.39 -9.33
C TRP A 94 26.26 2.05 -9.34
N ARG A 95 26.52 2.91 -8.34
CA ARG A 95 27.82 3.58 -8.15
C ARG A 95 28.33 4.27 -9.42
N GLY A 96 27.42 4.91 -10.16
CA GLY A 96 27.74 5.68 -11.36
C GLY A 96 27.75 4.88 -12.66
N TRP A 97 27.50 3.57 -12.63
CA TRP A 97 27.51 2.71 -13.81
C TRP A 97 26.17 2.02 -14.02
N THR A 98 25.72 1.99 -15.28
CA THR A 98 24.48 1.28 -15.68
C THR A 98 24.84 -0.09 -16.27
N HIS A 99 24.25 -1.15 -15.72
CA HIS A 99 24.47 -2.53 -16.16
C HIS A 99 23.15 -3.25 -16.44
N ALA A 100 23.16 -4.16 -17.42
CA ALA A 100 22.03 -5.02 -17.71
C ALA A 100 22.14 -6.38 -16.99
N TYR A 101 21.01 -6.90 -16.50
CA TYR A 101 20.92 -8.20 -15.84
C TYR A 101 19.60 -8.92 -16.16
N ARG A 102 19.46 -10.17 -15.72
CA ARG A 102 18.24 -10.98 -15.81
C ARG A 102 17.90 -11.52 -14.42
N GLY A 103 16.60 -11.70 -14.16
CA GLY A 103 16.08 -12.13 -12.86
C GLY A 103 15.92 -10.97 -11.87
N THR A 104 15.63 -11.31 -10.61
CA THR A 104 15.31 -10.35 -9.53
C THR A 104 16.54 -9.65 -8.98
N ILE A 105 17.61 -10.41 -8.72
CA ILE A 105 18.80 -9.90 -8.04
C ILE A 105 19.83 -9.41 -9.08
N PRO A 106 20.29 -8.15 -8.98
CA PRO A 106 21.35 -7.62 -9.84
C PRO A 106 22.65 -8.41 -9.73
N LYS A 107 23.51 -8.33 -10.76
CA LYS A 107 24.86 -8.90 -10.72
C LYS A 107 25.73 -8.15 -9.69
N LEU A 108 25.70 -8.59 -8.44
CA LEU A 108 26.62 -8.16 -7.38
C LEU A 108 27.95 -8.91 -7.47
N SER A 109 28.98 -8.43 -6.76
CA SER A 109 30.22 -9.20 -6.57
C SER A 109 29.91 -10.55 -5.92
N LEU A 110 30.76 -11.57 -6.12
CA LEU A 110 30.56 -12.92 -5.54
C LEU A 110 30.37 -12.86 -4.01
N THR A 111 31.12 -12.00 -3.34
CA THR A 111 30.96 -11.73 -1.89
C THR A 111 29.62 -11.10 -1.55
N GLY A 112 29.09 -10.21 -2.39
CA GLY A 112 27.76 -9.62 -2.24
C GLY A 112 26.64 -10.64 -2.44
N LEU A 113 26.77 -11.54 -3.42
CA LEU A 113 25.79 -12.61 -3.65
C LEU A 113 25.73 -13.59 -2.47
N LEU A 114 26.89 -14.00 -1.95
CA LEU A 114 26.95 -14.86 -0.74
C LEU A 114 26.35 -14.15 0.48
N ASP A 115 26.63 -12.86 0.65
CA ASP A 115 26.07 -12.08 1.75
C ASP A 115 24.55 -11.94 1.63
N ILE A 116 24.01 -11.61 0.46
CA ILE A 116 22.56 -11.55 0.22
C ILE A 116 21.91 -12.91 0.47
N GLY A 117 22.47 -14.00 -0.04
CA GLY A 117 21.95 -15.35 0.22
C GLY A 117 21.91 -15.70 1.71
N ARG A 118 22.97 -15.33 2.45
CA ARG A 118 23.04 -15.47 3.91
C ARG A 118 21.97 -14.62 4.61
N LEU A 119 21.83 -13.35 4.24
CA LEU A 119 20.87 -12.43 4.84
C LEU A 119 19.44 -12.91 4.60
N ARG A 120 19.11 -13.30 3.37
CA ARG A 120 17.83 -13.87 2.99
C ARG A 120 17.50 -15.11 3.82
N TRP A 121 18.41 -16.08 3.89
CA TRP A 121 18.21 -17.29 4.70
C TRP A 121 17.97 -16.99 6.18
N GLN A 122 18.73 -16.03 6.76
CA GLN A 122 18.53 -15.63 8.15
C GLN A 122 17.19 -14.92 8.34
N PHE A 123 16.83 -14.02 7.43
CA PHE A 123 15.58 -13.27 7.45
C PHE A 123 14.37 -14.21 7.35
N ASP A 124 14.34 -15.13 6.38
CA ASP A 124 13.24 -16.08 6.18
C ASP A 124 13.07 -17.02 7.37
N ARG A 125 14.18 -17.39 8.04
CA ARG A 125 14.13 -18.18 9.27
C ARG A 125 13.52 -17.38 10.43
N ILE A 126 13.80 -16.08 10.51
CA ILE A 126 13.18 -15.19 11.51
C ILE A 126 11.69 -15.03 11.18
N ALA A 127 11.35 -14.70 9.94
CA ALA A 127 9.99 -14.47 9.47
C ALA A 127 9.07 -15.66 9.76
N ARG A 128 9.49 -16.89 9.44
CA ARG A 128 8.73 -18.12 9.76
C ARG A 128 8.46 -18.34 11.26
N GLY A 129 9.30 -17.77 12.13
CA GLY A 129 9.13 -17.85 13.58
C GLY A 129 8.21 -16.78 14.18
N VAL A 130 7.68 -15.87 13.36
CA VAL A 130 6.79 -14.78 13.79
C VAL A 130 5.33 -15.15 13.45
N PRO A 131 4.43 -15.29 14.45
CA PRO A 131 3.00 -15.49 14.21
C PRO A 131 2.40 -14.28 13.49
N LEU A 132 1.55 -14.52 12.48
CA LEU A 132 0.95 -13.45 11.67
C LEU A 132 -0.09 -12.63 12.43
N ALA A 133 -0.96 -13.32 13.19
CA ALA A 133 -2.06 -12.71 13.96
C ALA A 133 -1.60 -12.02 15.25
N ALA A 134 -0.54 -12.55 15.88
CA ALA A 134 -0.03 -12.06 17.15
C ALA A 134 1.51 -12.01 17.15
N PRO A 135 2.15 -11.15 16.33
CA PRO A 135 3.61 -11.07 16.24
C PRO A 135 4.27 -10.65 17.56
N TRP A 136 3.53 -9.97 18.44
CA TRP A 136 3.99 -9.62 19.80
C TRP A 136 4.18 -10.83 20.72
N ASP A 137 3.59 -11.98 20.40
CA ASP A 137 3.76 -13.23 21.15
C ASP A 137 4.91 -14.10 20.62
N ALA A 138 5.60 -13.67 19.55
CA ALA A 138 6.77 -14.38 19.07
C ALA A 138 7.84 -14.52 20.17
N ARG A 139 8.54 -15.66 20.22
CA ARG A 139 9.56 -15.94 21.25
C ARG A 139 10.62 -14.83 21.39
N ARG A 140 10.95 -14.15 20.29
CA ARG A 140 11.93 -13.06 20.23
C ARG A 140 11.27 -11.71 19.93
N ALA A 141 9.97 -11.54 20.19
CA ALA A 141 9.23 -10.35 19.80
C ALA A 141 9.87 -9.06 20.34
N ARG A 142 10.15 -8.98 21.65
CA ARG A 142 10.77 -7.78 22.25
C ARG A 142 12.16 -7.47 21.70
N GLU A 143 12.95 -8.50 21.40
CA GLU A 143 14.29 -8.34 20.83
C GLU A 143 14.21 -7.82 19.39
N LEU A 144 13.39 -8.47 18.56
CA LEU A 144 13.22 -8.10 17.15
C LEU A 144 12.53 -6.75 16.99
N ASP A 145 11.54 -6.46 17.84
CA ASP A 145 10.83 -5.19 17.79
C ASP A 145 11.68 -4.05 18.35
N GLY A 146 12.58 -4.32 19.30
CA GLY A 146 13.55 -3.33 19.80
C GLY A 146 14.66 -2.97 18.81
N LEU A 147 14.78 -3.68 17.69
CA LEU A 147 15.76 -3.42 16.63
C LEU A 147 15.05 -2.84 15.40
N SER A 148 15.70 -1.90 14.73
CA SER A 148 15.35 -1.59 13.35
C SER A 148 15.88 -2.65 12.39
N LEU A 149 15.31 -2.74 11.18
CA LEU A 149 15.85 -3.57 10.11
C LEU A 149 17.32 -3.21 9.82
N GLY A 150 17.64 -1.92 9.76
CA GLY A 150 19.02 -1.43 9.60
C GLY A 150 19.93 -1.81 10.77
N GLY A 151 19.42 -1.77 12.00
CA GLY A 151 20.11 -2.25 13.19
C GLY A 151 20.42 -3.74 13.13
N TRP A 152 19.46 -4.56 12.70
CA TRP A 152 19.66 -5.99 12.46
C TRP A 152 20.70 -6.24 11.37
N LEU A 153 20.65 -5.52 10.25
CA LEU A 153 21.63 -5.66 9.17
C LEU A 153 23.06 -5.38 9.64
N ARG A 154 23.25 -4.35 10.48
CA ARG A 154 24.55 -4.06 11.08
C ARG A 154 24.98 -5.16 12.05
N SER A 155 24.07 -5.69 12.88
CA SER A 155 24.39 -6.72 13.88
C SER A 155 24.85 -8.04 13.24
N VAL A 156 24.28 -8.42 12.10
CA VAL A 156 24.71 -9.60 11.33
C VAL A 156 25.89 -9.31 10.38
N ARG A 157 26.46 -8.12 10.45
CA ARG A 157 27.59 -7.65 9.62
C ARG A 157 27.28 -7.72 8.12
N ALA A 158 26.08 -7.31 7.71
CA ALA A 158 25.75 -7.13 6.30
C ALA A 158 26.75 -6.17 5.65
N THR A 159 27.20 -6.47 4.43
CA THR A 159 28.10 -5.58 3.68
C THR A 159 27.41 -4.26 3.32
N ALA A 160 28.19 -3.22 3.00
CA ALA A 160 27.62 -1.93 2.58
C ALA A 160 26.67 -2.11 1.37
N SER A 161 27.11 -2.82 0.35
CA SER A 161 26.30 -3.08 -0.85
C SER A 161 24.97 -3.80 -0.53
N SER A 162 24.98 -4.78 0.38
CA SER A 162 23.74 -5.47 0.78
C SER A 162 22.78 -4.56 1.55
N ARG A 163 23.33 -3.66 2.39
CA ARG A 163 22.50 -2.67 3.09
C ARG A 163 21.89 -1.66 2.13
N ASP A 164 22.65 -1.20 1.14
CA ASP A 164 22.16 -0.28 0.11
C ASP A 164 21.03 -0.91 -0.71
N LEU A 165 21.14 -2.20 -1.07
CA LEU A 165 20.08 -2.92 -1.76
C LEU A 165 18.82 -3.08 -0.89
N LEU A 166 18.98 -3.41 0.40
CA LEU A 166 17.84 -3.52 1.31
C LEU A 166 17.23 -2.16 1.66
N ALA A 167 17.96 -1.05 1.50
CA ALA A 167 17.37 0.28 1.56
C ALA A 167 16.40 0.52 0.40
N ILE A 168 16.71 0.06 -0.82
CA ILE A 168 15.78 0.10 -1.95
C ILE A 168 14.50 -0.71 -1.64
N VAL A 169 14.66 -1.93 -1.08
CA VAL A 169 13.53 -2.77 -0.65
C VAL A 169 12.67 -2.07 0.41
N ALA A 170 13.30 -1.44 1.40
CA ALA A 170 12.58 -0.73 2.46
C ALA A 170 11.79 0.47 1.91
N ARG A 171 12.37 1.23 0.97
CA ARG A 171 11.71 2.37 0.33
C ARG A 171 10.49 1.96 -0.49
N VAL A 172 10.56 0.88 -1.27
CA VAL A 172 9.40 0.44 -2.06
C VAL A 172 8.32 -0.21 -1.18
N THR A 173 8.69 -0.91 -0.11
CA THR A 173 7.74 -1.66 0.71
C THR A 173 7.05 -0.79 1.77
N TRP A 174 7.82 0.06 2.44
CA TRP A 174 7.37 0.85 3.59
C TRP A 174 7.58 2.35 3.42
N GLY A 175 8.14 2.82 2.30
CA GLY A 175 8.38 4.25 2.09
C GLY A 175 9.35 4.88 3.10
N CYS A 176 10.27 4.09 3.67
CA CYS A 176 11.19 4.56 4.71
C CYS A 176 12.61 3.99 4.53
N GLU A 177 13.57 4.45 5.34
CA GLU A 177 14.87 3.78 5.41
C GLU A 177 14.81 2.55 6.32
N PRO A 178 15.74 1.58 6.17
CA PRO A 178 15.78 0.40 7.05
C PRO A 178 15.91 0.73 8.54
N ASP A 179 16.47 1.89 8.88
CA ASP A 179 16.61 2.32 10.28
C ASP A 179 15.31 2.80 10.92
N ASP A 180 14.30 3.12 10.11
CA ASP A 180 13.02 3.65 10.57
C ASP A 180 11.98 2.55 10.83
N VAL A 181 12.24 1.30 10.40
CA VAL A 181 11.28 0.20 10.47
C VAL A 181 11.73 -0.89 11.44
N SER A 182 10.82 -1.36 12.29
CA SER A 182 11.02 -2.48 13.20
C SER A 182 11.40 -3.76 12.45
N MET A 183 12.41 -4.49 12.94
CA MET A 183 12.78 -5.79 12.37
C MET A 183 11.66 -6.83 12.57
N LEU A 184 10.89 -6.74 13.66
CA LEU A 184 9.69 -7.56 13.84
C LEU A 184 8.63 -7.22 12.78
N HIS A 185 8.41 -5.94 12.49
CA HIS A 185 7.48 -5.52 11.43
C HIS A 185 7.91 -6.07 10.07
N ALA A 186 9.18 -5.87 9.69
CA ALA A 186 9.71 -6.34 8.42
C ALA A 186 9.54 -7.86 8.24
N ALA A 187 9.90 -8.63 9.27
CA ALA A 187 9.78 -10.09 9.25
C ALA A 187 8.32 -10.55 9.14
N ARG A 188 7.40 -9.95 9.92
CA ARG A 188 5.97 -10.26 9.86
C ARG A 188 5.37 -9.89 8.50
N TYR A 189 5.71 -8.72 7.98
CA TYR A 189 5.18 -8.20 6.71
C TYR A 189 5.56 -9.12 5.54
N ALA A 190 6.84 -9.53 5.47
CA ALA A 190 7.27 -10.49 4.46
C ALA A 190 6.63 -11.87 4.64
N HIS A 191 6.49 -12.36 5.88
CA HIS A 191 5.79 -13.62 6.14
C HIS A 191 4.32 -13.56 5.70
N ALA A 192 3.62 -12.44 5.95
CA ALA A 192 2.24 -12.22 5.54
C ALA A 192 2.05 -12.20 4.01
N ALA A 193 3.10 -11.88 3.25
CA ALA A 193 3.13 -11.94 1.79
C ALA A 193 3.62 -13.30 1.24
N GLY A 194 3.86 -14.30 2.10
CA GLY A 194 4.36 -15.62 1.71
C GLY A 194 5.88 -15.71 1.54
N GLY A 195 6.64 -14.70 1.96
CA GLY A 195 8.10 -14.66 1.93
C GLY A 195 8.66 -13.45 1.19
N LEU A 196 9.97 -13.22 1.34
CA LEU A 196 10.64 -12.07 0.73
C LEU A 196 10.66 -12.14 -0.81
N ASP A 197 10.82 -13.33 -1.39
CA ASP A 197 10.85 -13.52 -2.85
C ASP A 197 9.51 -13.11 -3.47
N ARG A 198 8.41 -13.73 -3.00
CA ARG A 198 7.07 -13.42 -3.49
C ARG A 198 6.73 -11.94 -3.33
N LEU A 199 7.19 -11.30 -2.26
CA LEU A 199 6.96 -9.87 -2.04
C LEU A 199 7.61 -8.99 -3.12
N LEU A 200 8.75 -9.41 -3.68
CA LEU A 200 9.61 -8.58 -4.54
C LEU A 200 9.63 -9.00 -6.02
N ASP A 201 9.10 -10.18 -6.34
CA ASP A 201 9.13 -10.74 -7.69
C ASP A 201 7.93 -10.32 -8.55
N VAL A 202 8.16 -10.28 -9.87
CA VAL A 202 7.10 -10.14 -10.88
C VAL A 202 6.53 -11.52 -11.20
N GLU A 203 7.34 -12.43 -11.73
CA GLU A 203 6.90 -13.80 -12.03
C GLU A 203 6.65 -14.57 -10.72
N ASP A 204 5.48 -15.19 -10.59
CA ASP A 204 5.01 -15.88 -9.37
C ASP A 204 5.01 -15.00 -8.09
N GLY A 205 5.07 -13.67 -8.27
CA GLY A 205 5.23 -12.70 -7.19
C GLY A 205 4.14 -11.64 -7.15
N ALA A 206 4.27 -10.71 -6.21
CA ALA A 206 3.29 -9.67 -5.93
C ALA A 206 3.12 -8.64 -7.05
N GLN A 207 4.02 -8.62 -8.04
CA GLN A 207 3.99 -7.71 -9.19
C GLN A 207 3.56 -8.36 -10.51
N GLN A 208 3.08 -9.61 -10.48
CA GLN A 208 2.80 -10.41 -11.68
C GLN A 208 1.82 -9.75 -12.65
N ASP A 209 0.69 -9.28 -12.13
CA ASP A 209 -0.43 -8.81 -12.94
C ASP A 209 -0.82 -7.39 -12.54
N ARG A 210 -1.49 -6.71 -13.46
CA ARG A 210 -2.07 -5.38 -13.28
C ARG A 210 -3.47 -5.34 -13.91
N PHE A 211 -4.17 -4.22 -13.73
CA PHE A 211 -5.47 -3.99 -14.34
C PHE A 211 -5.36 -2.95 -15.47
N PRO A 212 -5.76 -3.26 -16.71
CA PRO A 212 -5.64 -2.33 -17.83
C PRO A 212 -6.35 -0.98 -17.60
N GLY A 213 -7.54 -1.01 -17.00
CA GLY A 213 -8.32 0.17 -16.60
C GLY A 213 -7.90 0.80 -15.27
N GLY A 214 -6.84 0.29 -14.64
CA GLY A 214 -6.41 0.67 -13.29
C GLY A 214 -7.15 -0.08 -12.18
N THR A 215 -6.59 -0.11 -10.98
CA THR A 215 -7.17 -0.80 -9.81
C THR A 215 -8.42 -0.10 -9.27
N GLN A 216 -8.58 1.21 -9.51
CA GLN A 216 -9.70 1.98 -8.94
C GLN A 216 -11.05 1.53 -9.49
N GLN A 217 -11.09 0.98 -10.71
CA GLN A 217 -12.32 0.46 -11.32
C GLN A 217 -12.98 -0.64 -10.46
N ILE A 218 -12.21 -1.41 -9.69
CA ILE A 218 -12.76 -2.43 -8.76
C ILE A 218 -13.54 -1.74 -7.65
N ALA A 219 -12.99 -0.66 -7.10
CA ALA A 219 -13.67 0.12 -6.06
C ALA A 219 -14.90 0.85 -6.60
N GLU A 220 -14.83 1.36 -7.83
CA GLU A 220 -15.95 2.02 -8.51
C GLU A 220 -17.09 1.04 -8.77
N ALA A 221 -16.80 -0.15 -9.30
CA ALA A 221 -17.79 -1.20 -9.51
C ALA A 221 -18.39 -1.72 -8.19
N ALA A 222 -17.56 -1.91 -7.17
CA ALA A 222 -18.01 -2.27 -5.81
C ALA A 222 -18.93 -1.20 -5.20
N ALA A 223 -18.62 0.09 -5.41
CA ALA A 223 -19.45 1.18 -4.93
C ALA A 223 -20.77 1.28 -5.72
N ALA A 224 -20.75 1.00 -7.04
CA ALA A 224 -21.95 1.00 -7.86
C ALA A 224 -22.98 -0.06 -7.41
N GLU A 225 -22.54 -1.24 -6.95
CA GLU A 225 -23.44 -2.25 -6.35
C GLU A 225 -24.09 -1.77 -5.05
N LEU A 226 -23.40 -0.91 -4.30
CA LEU A 226 -23.89 -0.31 -3.05
C LEU A 226 -24.77 0.92 -3.30
N ASP A 227 -24.72 1.49 -4.50
CA ASP A 227 -25.54 2.62 -4.96
C ASP A 227 -25.58 3.77 -3.93
N THR A 228 -26.77 4.23 -3.53
CA THR A 228 -26.98 5.36 -2.61
C THR A 228 -26.48 5.12 -1.18
N ARG A 229 -25.93 3.94 -0.87
CA ARG A 229 -25.31 3.64 0.41
C ARG A 229 -23.93 4.27 0.56
N VAL A 230 -23.25 4.59 -0.54
CA VAL A 230 -21.94 5.26 -0.50
C VAL A 230 -22.14 6.78 -0.59
N VAL A 231 -21.73 7.49 0.46
CA VAL A 231 -21.83 8.95 0.56
C VAL A 231 -20.44 9.55 0.51
N LEU A 232 -20.14 10.21 -0.61
CA LEU A 232 -18.87 10.91 -0.86
C LEU A 232 -18.90 12.33 -0.28
N GLY A 233 -17.72 12.93 -0.08
CA GLY A 233 -17.57 14.28 0.47
C GLY A 233 -18.12 14.41 1.89
N ALA A 234 -18.18 13.31 2.63
CA ALA A 234 -18.77 13.20 3.95
C ALA A 234 -17.72 12.72 4.98
N PRO A 235 -16.71 13.55 5.30
CA PRO A 235 -15.73 13.18 6.31
C PRO A 235 -16.42 12.98 7.66
N VAL A 236 -16.15 11.83 8.30
CA VAL A 236 -16.59 11.57 9.66
C VAL A 236 -15.78 12.43 10.62
N ARG A 237 -16.48 13.23 11.43
CA ARG A 237 -15.87 14.15 12.40
C ARG A 237 -15.90 13.59 13.80
N ARG A 238 -16.98 12.88 14.16
CA ARG A 238 -17.21 12.39 15.52
C ARG A 238 -17.91 11.04 15.52
N ILE A 239 -17.50 10.17 16.43
CA ILE A 239 -18.15 8.90 16.74
C ILE A 239 -18.46 8.90 18.24
N GLU A 240 -19.73 9.02 18.58
CA GLU A 240 -20.24 9.00 19.95
C GLU A 240 -20.87 7.64 20.23
N ARG A 241 -20.37 6.93 21.26
CA ARG A 241 -20.91 5.66 21.72
C ARG A 241 -21.90 5.91 22.85
N HIS A 242 -23.07 5.30 22.78
CA HIS A 242 -24.10 5.39 23.80
C HIS A 242 -24.85 4.07 23.91
N GLY A 243 -25.29 3.70 25.12
CA GLY A 243 -26.06 2.46 25.35
C GLY A 243 -25.47 1.24 24.61
N ALA A 244 -26.21 0.75 23.61
CA ALA A 244 -25.86 -0.40 22.78
C ALA A 244 -25.42 -0.03 21.34
N GLY A 245 -25.23 1.25 21.01
CA GLY A 245 -24.95 1.70 19.64
C GLY A 245 -24.03 2.91 19.56
N VAL A 246 -24.06 3.58 18.40
CA VAL A 246 -23.24 4.74 18.07
C VAL A 246 -24.00 5.79 17.27
N THR A 247 -23.67 7.05 17.51
CA THR A 247 -23.98 8.17 16.64
C THR A 247 -22.71 8.56 15.87
N VAL A 248 -22.78 8.58 14.54
CA VAL A 248 -21.70 9.03 13.66
C VAL A 248 -22.09 10.39 13.08
N THR A 249 -21.26 11.41 13.34
CA THR A 249 -21.44 12.77 12.83
C THR A 249 -20.51 13.01 11.65
N THR A 250 -21.07 13.51 10.56
CA THR A 250 -20.37 13.94 9.34
C THR A 250 -20.77 15.38 8.99
N ASP A 251 -20.09 15.97 8.01
CA ASP A 251 -20.46 17.29 7.48
C ASP A 251 -21.84 17.30 6.77
N VAL A 252 -22.39 16.13 6.42
CA VAL A 252 -23.71 15.99 5.79
C VAL A 252 -24.84 15.64 6.77
N GLY A 253 -24.52 15.37 8.05
CA GLY A 253 -25.49 15.08 9.10
C GLY A 253 -25.08 13.94 10.03
N GLU A 254 -26.03 13.53 10.88
CA GLU A 254 -25.86 12.48 11.88
C GLU A 254 -26.57 11.18 11.48
N THR A 255 -25.94 10.05 11.82
CA THR A 255 -26.47 8.71 11.61
C THR A 255 -26.30 7.88 12.87
N GLU A 256 -27.40 7.28 13.34
CA GLU A 256 -27.42 6.27 14.40
C GLU A 256 -27.19 4.89 13.81
N ALA A 257 -26.37 4.08 14.47
CA ALA A 257 -26.11 2.70 14.08
C ALA A 257 -25.89 1.78 15.29
N GLY A 258 -26.10 0.48 15.10
CA GLY A 258 -25.70 -0.53 16.08
C GLY A 258 -24.18 -0.65 16.18
N PHE A 259 -23.50 -0.63 15.04
CA PHE A 259 -22.05 -0.78 14.95
C PHE A 259 -21.42 0.21 13.96
N VAL A 260 -20.11 0.43 14.13
CA VAL A 260 -19.30 1.17 13.15
C VAL A 260 -18.00 0.42 12.84
N ILE A 261 -17.72 0.24 11.54
CA ILE A 261 -16.42 -0.22 11.05
C ILE A 261 -15.60 0.98 10.64
N VAL A 262 -14.47 1.20 11.31
CA VAL A 262 -13.50 2.24 10.94
C VAL A 262 -12.43 1.63 10.03
N ALA A 263 -12.52 1.90 8.72
CA ALA A 263 -11.70 1.29 7.66
C ALA A 263 -10.61 2.23 7.10
N ILE A 264 -10.08 3.11 7.96
CA ILE A 264 -9.01 4.06 7.64
C ILE A 264 -7.70 3.71 8.38
N PRO A 265 -6.52 4.17 7.90
CA PRO A 265 -5.25 3.80 8.52
C PRO A 265 -5.15 4.30 9.98
N PRO A 266 -4.40 3.62 10.86
CA PRO A 266 -4.37 3.96 12.29
C PRO A 266 -3.99 5.42 12.59
N ALA A 267 -3.01 5.97 11.87
CA ALA A 267 -2.60 7.37 12.01
C ALA A 267 -3.74 8.38 11.75
N HIS A 268 -4.72 8.01 10.91
CA HIS A 268 -5.84 8.89 10.56
C HIS A 268 -6.98 8.85 11.57
N ARG A 269 -7.05 7.83 12.42
CA ARG A 269 -8.11 7.71 13.44
C ARG A 269 -8.12 8.92 14.37
N ALA A 270 -6.96 9.57 14.58
CA ALA A 270 -6.84 10.79 15.38
C ALA A 270 -7.56 12.02 14.79
N SER A 271 -8.01 11.97 13.52
CA SER A 271 -8.83 13.03 12.92
C SER A 271 -10.32 12.94 13.28
N ILE A 272 -10.73 11.85 13.93
CA ILE A 272 -12.10 11.61 14.39
C ILE A 272 -12.13 11.81 15.90
N GLU A 273 -13.08 12.62 16.38
CA GLU A 273 -13.38 12.73 17.81
C GLU A 273 -14.14 11.48 18.26
N PHE A 274 -13.72 10.86 19.37
CA PHE A 274 -14.43 9.75 19.97
C PHE A 274 -15.00 10.16 21.34
N THR A 275 -16.29 9.92 21.54
CA THR A 275 -16.99 10.19 22.81
C THR A 275 -17.62 8.90 23.35
N PRO A 276 -17.32 8.45 24.58
CA PRO A 276 -16.18 8.87 25.40
C PRO A 276 -14.84 8.65 24.66
N PRO A 277 -13.70 9.14 25.19
CA PRO A 277 -12.40 8.89 24.57
C PRO A 277 -12.10 7.38 24.41
N LEU A 278 -11.32 7.03 23.38
CA LEU A 278 -10.77 5.68 23.25
C LEU A 278 -9.74 5.41 24.37
N PRO A 279 -9.44 4.12 24.69
CA PRO A 279 -8.28 3.79 25.51
C PRO A 279 -7.01 4.49 25.01
N ALA A 280 -6.16 4.94 25.94
CA ALA A 280 -4.98 5.76 25.62
C ALA A 280 -4.03 5.09 24.61
N GLU A 281 -4.02 3.77 24.56
CA GLU A 281 -3.23 3.00 23.62
C GLU A 281 -3.64 3.21 22.15
N TYR A 282 -4.88 3.59 21.85
CA TYR A 282 -5.30 3.96 20.49
C TYR A 282 -4.68 5.29 20.03
N GLU A 283 -4.58 6.28 20.93
CA GLU A 283 -3.90 7.53 20.64
C GLU A 283 -2.40 7.28 20.39
N GLN A 284 -1.78 6.42 21.21
CA GLN A 284 -0.39 6.04 21.02
C GLN A 284 -0.19 5.24 19.74
N LEU A 285 -1.08 4.29 19.42
CA LEU A 285 -1.05 3.53 18.19
C LEU A 285 -1.02 4.47 16.97
N ALA A 286 -1.89 5.48 16.91
CA ALA A 286 -1.92 6.43 15.81
C ALA A 286 -0.56 7.14 15.60
N ARG A 287 0.17 7.44 16.68
CA ARG A 287 1.51 8.06 16.62
C ARG A 287 2.64 7.08 16.27
N HIS A 288 2.44 5.79 16.52
CA HIS A 288 3.44 4.73 16.30
C HIS A 288 3.11 3.84 15.09
N TRP A 289 2.16 4.25 14.25
CA TRP A 289 1.85 3.62 12.96
C TRP A 289 1.88 4.64 11.81
N PRO A 290 2.95 5.45 11.66
CA PRO A 290 3.02 6.47 10.64
C PRO A 290 3.03 5.82 9.24
N GLN A 291 2.44 6.50 8.26
CA GLN A 291 2.59 6.10 6.86
C GLN A 291 4.02 6.36 6.38
N GLY A 292 4.46 5.51 5.46
CA GLY A 292 5.68 5.71 4.68
C GLY A 292 5.62 6.95 3.80
N ARG A 293 6.70 7.19 3.05
CA ARG A 293 6.82 8.29 2.10
C ARG A 293 7.25 7.75 0.75
N LEU A 294 6.31 7.68 -0.18
CA LEU A 294 6.56 7.21 -1.54
C LEU A 294 5.67 7.97 -2.54
N SER A 295 6.27 8.44 -3.62
CA SER A 295 5.56 9.07 -4.73
C SER A 295 5.75 8.26 -6.00
N LYS A 296 4.94 8.53 -7.02
CA LYS A 296 5.07 7.88 -8.33
C LYS A 296 5.19 8.93 -9.42
N ALA A 297 5.97 8.61 -10.45
CA ALA A 297 6.08 9.44 -11.64
C ALA A 297 5.98 8.59 -12.91
N TYR A 298 5.46 9.18 -13.97
CA TYR A 298 5.15 8.54 -15.24
C TYR A 298 5.64 9.42 -16.38
N ALA A 299 6.20 8.79 -17.40
CA ALA A 299 6.50 9.45 -18.65
C ALA A 299 5.98 8.59 -19.80
N ALA A 300 5.18 9.20 -20.67
CA ALA A 300 4.68 8.57 -21.89
C ALA A 300 5.55 8.93 -23.09
N TYR A 301 5.70 8.00 -24.02
CA TYR A 301 6.48 8.13 -25.24
C TYR A 301 5.69 7.55 -26.42
N SER A 302 6.06 7.90 -27.64
CA SER A 302 5.37 7.41 -28.85
C SER A 302 5.41 5.88 -28.97
N THR A 303 6.52 5.26 -28.56
CA THR A 303 6.69 3.81 -28.49
C THR A 303 7.39 3.44 -27.17
N PRO A 304 7.27 2.19 -26.71
CA PRO A 304 8.09 1.68 -25.60
C PRO A 304 9.52 1.41 -26.09
N PHE A 305 10.27 2.48 -26.40
CA PHE A 305 11.58 2.43 -27.06
C PHE A 305 12.62 1.55 -26.32
N TRP A 306 12.50 1.42 -24.99
CA TRP A 306 13.37 0.53 -24.20
C TRP A 306 13.19 -0.94 -24.60
N ARG A 307 11.98 -1.37 -25.00
CA ARG A 307 11.74 -2.74 -25.50
C ARG A 307 12.51 -3.00 -26.79
N ALA A 308 12.54 -2.03 -27.71
CA ALA A 308 13.33 -2.12 -28.95
C ALA A 308 14.84 -2.24 -28.68
N ASN A 309 15.30 -1.69 -27.55
CA ASN A 309 16.68 -1.82 -27.08
C ASN A 309 16.93 -3.10 -26.25
N GLY A 310 15.94 -4.00 -26.17
CA GLY A 310 16.03 -5.28 -25.46
C GLY A 310 15.91 -5.17 -23.94
N PHE A 311 15.30 -4.10 -23.42
CA PHE A 311 15.07 -3.88 -21.99
C PHE A 311 13.60 -4.07 -21.61
N SER A 312 13.36 -4.58 -20.41
CA SER A 312 12.01 -4.83 -19.86
C SER A 312 11.29 -3.59 -19.34
N GLY A 313 12.00 -2.47 -19.21
CA GLY A 313 11.52 -1.29 -18.48
C GLY A 313 11.64 -1.41 -16.95
N GLN A 314 12.06 -2.58 -16.44
CA GLN A 314 12.41 -2.73 -15.03
C GLN A 314 13.84 -2.28 -14.77
N ALA A 315 14.01 -1.43 -13.76
CA ALA A 315 15.31 -0.99 -13.34
C ALA A 315 15.41 -0.64 -11.87
N LEU A 316 16.62 -0.70 -11.31
CA LEU A 316 16.97 -0.21 -9.98
C LEU A 316 17.99 0.93 -10.07
N SER A 317 17.94 1.88 -9.14
CA SER A 317 18.93 2.95 -9.03
C SER A 317 19.28 3.25 -7.57
N ASP A 318 20.59 3.40 -7.29
CA ASP A 318 21.10 3.94 -6.03
C ASP A 318 21.22 5.47 -6.01
N ARG A 319 20.83 6.13 -7.12
CA ARG A 319 20.96 7.58 -7.34
C ARG A 319 19.67 8.22 -7.83
N GLY A 320 19.51 9.48 -7.45
CA GLY A 320 18.39 10.30 -7.87
C GLY A 320 17.09 9.92 -7.16
N PRO A 321 15.99 10.64 -7.45
CA PRO A 321 14.73 10.43 -6.76
C PRO A 321 14.03 9.14 -7.21
N VAL A 322 14.25 8.68 -8.45
CA VAL A 322 13.68 7.42 -8.96
C VAL A 322 14.60 6.26 -8.61
N PHE A 323 14.08 5.26 -7.90
CA PHE A 323 14.88 4.13 -7.43
C PHE A 323 14.41 2.76 -7.94
N ILE A 324 13.17 2.66 -8.44
CA ILE A 324 12.66 1.48 -9.17
C ILE A 324 11.80 1.94 -10.35
N THR A 325 11.90 1.27 -11.50
CA THR A 325 11.02 1.51 -12.66
C THR A 325 10.28 0.26 -13.11
N PHE A 326 9.14 0.45 -13.79
CA PHE A 326 8.38 -0.61 -14.46
C PHE A 326 7.80 -0.10 -15.78
N ASP A 327 7.68 -1.00 -16.74
CA ASP A 327 6.89 -0.78 -17.95
C ASP A 327 5.41 -1.01 -17.66
N VAL A 328 4.58 0.00 -17.90
CA VAL A 328 3.12 -0.05 -17.75
C VAL A 328 2.40 0.28 -19.06
N SER A 329 3.09 0.13 -20.20
CA SER A 329 2.55 0.42 -21.53
C SER A 329 1.33 -0.47 -21.81
N PRO A 330 0.22 0.06 -22.37
CA PRO A 330 -1.00 -0.72 -22.63
C PRO A 330 -0.79 -1.80 -23.69
N HIS A 331 0.04 -1.53 -24.70
CA HIS A 331 0.26 -2.40 -25.85
C HIS A 331 1.74 -2.44 -26.27
N PRO A 332 2.19 -3.50 -26.96
CA PRO A 332 3.55 -3.60 -27.49
C PRO A 332 3.94 -2.47 -28.44
N ASP A 333 2.99 -1.96 -29.23
CA ASP A 333 3.24 -0.92 -30.23
C ASP A 333 3.11 0.51 -29.68
N GLY A 334 2.69 0.63 -28.41
CA GLY A 334 2.63 1.89 -27.68
C GLY A 334 1.23 2.47 -27.47
N PRO A 335 1.16 3.70 -26.91
CA PRO A 335 2.29 4.50 -26.45
C PRO A 335 3.09 3.80 -25.34
N GLY A 336 4.39 4.07 -25.27
CA GLY A 336 5.24 3.52 -24.20
C GLY A 336 5.04 4.30 -22.92
N ILE A 337 4.71 3.66 -21.80
CA ILE A 337 4.57 4.34 -20.50
C ILE A 337 5.53 3.71 -19.49
N LEU A 338 6.46 4.54 -19.00
CA LEU A 338 7.43 4.15 -17.98
C LEU A 338 7.01 4.75 -16.63
N MET A 339 6.80 3.88 -15.64
CA MET A 339 6.53 4.25 -14.26
C MET A 339 7.83 4.23 -13.45
N GLY A 340 7.99 5.19 -12.55
CA GLY A 340 9.05 5.22 -11.54
C GLY A 340 8.49 5.38 -10.13
N PHE A 341 8.97 4.55 -9.21
CA PHE A 341 8.82 4.78 -7.77
C PHE A 341 9.83 5.84 -7.32
N VAL A 342 9.34 6.84 -6.58
CA VAL A 342 10.08 8.07 -6.30
C VAL A 342 10.17 8.33 -4.79
N ASP A 343 11.38 8.60 -4.30
CA ASP A 343 11.61 8.99 -2.92
C ASP A 343 11.00 10.37 -2.62
N ALA A 344 9.86 10.36 -1.95
CA ALA A 344 9.07 11.54 -1.64
C ALA A 344 9.77 12.54 -0.70
N ARG A 345 10.81 12.14 0.05
CA ARG A 345 11.41 12.98 1.11
C ARG A 345 12.01 14.28 0.59
N ALA A 346 12.73 14.18 -0.51
CA ALA A 346 13.30 15.34 -1.20
C ALA A 346 12.51 15.72 -2.45
N PHE A 347 11.82 14.78 -3.08
CA PHE A 347 11.13 15.00 -4.35
C PHE A 347 9.87 15.86 -4.20
N ASP A 348 9.03 15.60 -3.19
CA ASP A 348 7.69 16.18 -3.11
C ASP A 348 7.69 17.70 -2.87
N SER A 349 8.77 18.23 -2.29
CA SER A 349 8.95 19.66 -2.02
C SER A 349 9.46 20.44 -3.24
N LEU A 350 9.92 19.76 -4.29
CA LEU A 350 10.43 20.42 -5.49
C LEU A 350 9.29 21.00 -6.35
N PRO A 351 9.51 22.12 -7.05
CA PRO A 351 8.62 22.61 -8.09
C PRO A 351 8.37 21.57 -9.19
N GLY A 352 7.20 21.57 -9.81
CA GLY A 352 6.78 20.53 -10.77
C GLY A 352 7.69 20.41 -12.00
N ASP A 353 8.21 21.51 -12.50
CA ASP A 353 9.18 21.53 -13.60
C ASP A 353 10.52 20.88 -13.21
N GLN A 354 10.96 21.09 -11.97
CA GLN A 354 12.16 20.44 -11.42
C GLN A 354 11.93 18.94 -11.22
N ARG A 355 10.77 18.55 -10.66
CA ARG A 355 10.38 17.14 -10.50
C ARG A 355 10.41 16.40 -11.84
N ARG A 356 9.78 16.98 -12.87
CA ARG A 356 9.83 16.47 -14.24
C ARG A 356 11.26 16.31 -14.73
N ARG A 357 12.09 17.36 -14.65
CA ARG A 357 13.49 17.29 -15.11
C ARG A 357 14.30 16.21 -14.41
N ASP A 358 14.09 16.01 -13.11
CA ASP A 358 14.88 15.06 -12.32
C ASP A 358 14.46 13.61 -12.60
N VAL A 359 13.15 13.34 -12.73
CA VAL A 359 12.66 12.02 -13.13
C VAL A 359 13.12 11.66 -14.55
N LEU A 360 12.99 12.56 -15.51
CA LEU A 360 13.40 12.28 -16.89
C LEU A 360 14.91 12.05 -17.01
N ARG A 361 15.72 12.75 -16.20
CA ARG A 361 17.18 12.49 -16.11
C ARG A 361 17.50 11.12 -15.52
N CYS A 362 16.75 10.66 -14.51
CA CYS A 362 16.87 9.30 -14.01
C CYS A 362 16.50 8.27 -15.09
N PHE A 363 15.39 8.47 -15.79
CA PHE A 363 14.98 7.59 -16.89
C PHE A 363 16.02 7.59 -18.02
N ALA A 364 16.61 8.73 -18.37
CA ALA A 364 17.65 8.82 -19.39
C ALA A 364 18.95 8.12 -18.98
N THR A 365 19.34 8.22 -17.71
CA THR A 365 20.50 7.50 -17.16
C THR A 365 20.36 5.98 -17.28
N LEU A 366 19.12 5.49 -17.23
CA LEU A 366 18.79 4.07 -17.36
C LEU A 366 18.62 3.67 -18.83
N PHE A 367 17.71 4.31 -19.55
CA PHE A 367 17.22 3.85 -20.85
C PHE A 367 17.73 4.65 -22.06
N GLY A 368 18.53 5.70 -21.84
CA GLY A 368 19.09 6.57 -22.88
C GLY A 368 18.29 7.86 -23.12
N ASP A 369 18.87 8.76 -23.92
CA ASP A 369 18.40 10.15 -24.09
C ASP A 369 17.00 10.30 -24.70
N ASP A 370 16.45 9.25 -25.32
CA ASP A 370 15.06 9.27 -25.78
C ASP A 370 14.06 9.44 -24.61
N ALA A 371 14.46 9.04 -23.39
CA ALA A 371 13.69 9.30 -22.18
C ALA A 371 13.53 10.80 -21.85
N LEU A 372 14.36 11.68 -22.44
CA LEU A 372 14.25 13.13 -22.22
C LEU A 372 13.15 13.78 -23.09
N LYS A 373 12.50 13.01 -23.97
CA LYS A 373 11.52 13.51 -24.95
C LYS A 373 10.13 12.87 -24.74
N PRO A 374 9.52 12.98 -23.54
CA PRO A 374 8.20 12.40 -23.32
C PRO A 374 7.10 13.17 -24.06
N LEU A 375 6.08 12.45 -24.51
CA LEU A 375 4.81 13.01 -24.97
C LEU A 375 4.02 13.63 -23.81
N ASP A 376 4.07 12.99 -22.65
CA ASP A 376 3.36 13.43 -21.44
C ASP A 376 4.14 13.04 -20.18
N TYR A 377 3.93 13.78 -19.09
CA TYR A 377 4.54 13.53 -17.80
C TYR A 377 3.55 13.83 -16.67
N VAL A 378 3.42 12.87 -15.75
CA VAL A 378 2.58 13.01 -14.55
C VAL A 378 3.36 12.49 -13.35
N ASP A 379 3.30 13.21 -12.23
CA ASP A 379 3.71 12.70 -10.93
C ASP A 379 2.57 12.84 -9.92
N HIS A 380 2.49 11.89 -8.99
CA HIS A 380 1.52 11.90 -7.91
C HIS A 380 2.25 11.79 -6.57
N ARG A 381 2.02 12.81 -5.73
CA ARG A 381 2.65 12.99 -4.43
C ARG A 381 1.71 12.51 -3.33
N TRP A 382 1.82 11.23 -2.95
CA TRP A 382 0.98 10.68 -1.89
C TRP A 382 1.17 11.42 -0.56
N GLY A 383 2.36 11.97 -0.30
CA GLY A 383 2.61 12.79 0.89
C GLY A 383 1.77 14.06 1.00
N ALA A 384 1.15 14.51 -0.09
CA ALA A 384 0.31 15.70 -0.14
C ALA A 384 -1.20 15.39 -0.06
N GLU A 385 -1.61 14.12 -0.03
CA GLU A 385 -3.01 13.72 0.07
C GLU A 385 -3.57 13.93 1.48
N GLU A 386 -4.69 14.63 1.63
CA GLU A 386 -5.30 14.92 2.94
C GLU A 386 -5.73 13.64 3.69
N PHE A 387 -6.43 12.74 2.99
CA PHE A 387 -7.00 11.53 3.57
C PHE A 387 -6.11 10.28 3.35
N ALA A 388 -4.87 10.45 2.89
CA ALA A 388 -3.85 9.39 2.81
C ALA A 388 -2.42 9.98 2.65
N PRO A 389 -1.92 10.87 3.54
CA PRO A 389 -0.62 11.48 3.37
C PRO A 389 0.46 10.42 3.59
N GLY A 390 1.05 9.98 2.49
CA GLY A 390 2.13 9.00 2.46
C GLY A 390 1.73 7.64 1.90
N GLY A 391 2.63 6.69 2.05
CA GLY A 391 2.50 5.34 1.49
C GLY A 391 3.86 4.70 1.18
N PRO A 392 3.85 3.48 0.62
CA PRO A 392 2.64 2.76 0.22
C PRO A 392 1.91 2.14 1.42
N THR A 393 2.61 1.95 2.54
CA THR A 393 2.11 1.31 3.76
C THR A 393 2.70 1.99 5.00
N ALA A 394 2.35 1.51 6.20
CA ALA A 394 2.89 2.04 7.45
C ALA A 394 4.38 1.69 7.64
N ALA A 395 5.19 2.70 7.95
CA ALA A 395 6.58 2.56 8.36
C ALA A 395 6.67 2.36 9.89
N VAL A 396 6.31 1.17 10.36
CA VAL A 396 6.15 0.89 11.80
C VAL A 396 7.52 0.88 12.51
N PRO A 397 7.78 1.81 13.45
CA PRO A 397 9.09 1.97 14.06
C PRO A 397 9.36 0.92 15.16
N PRO A 398 10.63 0.72 15.56
CA PRO A 398 11.00 -0.16 16.65
C PRO A 398 10.21 0.08 17.95
N GLY A 399 9.78 -1.00 18.58
CA GLY A 399 9.04 -1.03 19.85
C GLY A 399 7.53 -0.88 19.71
N SER A 400 7.02 -0.72 18.49
CA SER A 400 5.59 -0.44 18.25
C SER A 400 4.73 -1.70 18.34
N TRP A 401 5.17 -2.84 17.80
CA TRP A 401 4.35 -4.06 17.75
C TRP A 401 4.08 -4.63 19.14
N THR A 402 5.11 -4.74 19.96
CA THR A 402 5.02 -5.34 21.30
C THR A 402 4.22 -4.50 22.29
N ARG A 403 4.05 -3.20 22.01
CA ARG A 403 3.27 -2.27 22.84
C ARG A 403 1.87 -2.05 22.30
N PHE A 404 1.75 -1.89 20.97
CA PHE A 404 0.54 -1.37 20.35
C PHE A 404 -0.13 -2.32 19.36
N GLY A 405 0.54 -3.39 18.92
CA GLY A 405 0.05 -4.27 17.86
C GLY A 405 -1.35 -4.86 18.11
N ARG A 406 -1.67 -5.26 19.35
CA ARG A 406 -3.00 -5.77 19.72
C ARG A 406 -4.13 -4.78 19.42
N TRP A 407 -3.85 -3.49 19.57
CA TRP A 407 -4.82 -2.41 19.41
C TRP A 407 -5.08 -2.05 17.94
N LEU A 408 -4.39 -2.69 16.98
CA LEU A 408 -4.77 -2.56 15.58
C LEU A 408 -6.20 -3.06 15.33
N ARG A 409 -6.65 -4.05 16.12
CA ARG A 409 -7.86 -4.84 15.86
C ARG A 409 -8.83 -4.95 17.02
N GLU A 410 -8.39 -4.73 18.26
CA GLU A 410 -9.23 -4.91 19.45
C GLU A 410 -10.52 -4.05 19.40
N PRO A 411 -11.73 -4.62 19.27
CA PRO A 411 -12.93 -3.80 19.22
C PRO A 411 -13.12 -2.93 20.47
N VAL A 412 -13.78 -1.78 20.33
CA VAL A 412 -14.08 -0.91 21.47
C VAL A 412 -15.59 -0.72 21.59
N GLY A 413 -16.25 -1.68 22.24
CA GLY A 413 -17.71 -1.77 22.24
C GLY A 413 -18.22 -1.92 20.80
N PRO A 414 -19.09 -1.04 20.30
CA PRO A 414 -19.64 -1.13 18.94
C PRO A 414 -18.68 -0.70 17.81
N ILE A 415 -17.42 -0.35 18.13
CA ILE A 415 -16.42 0.09 17.15
C ILE A 415 -15.51 -1.08 16.75
N HIS A 416 -15.51 -1.42 15.46
CA HIS A 416 -14.64 -2.43 14.85
C HIS A 416 -13.63 -1.80 13.89
N TRP A 417 -12.50 -2.47 13.70
CA TRP A 417 -11.36 -1.93 12.95
C TRP A 417 -11.03 -2.75 11.72
N ALA A 418 -11.13 -2.10 10.56
CA ALA A 418 -10.69 -2.63 9.27
C ALA A 418 -9.55 -1.76 8.70
N GLY A 419 -9.18 -2.04 7.45
CA GLY A 419 -8.03 -1.43 6.77
C GLY A 419 -6.87 -2.42 6.67
N THR A 420 -6.09 -2.35 5.60
CA THR A 420 -5.07 -3.36 5.26
C THR A 420 -4.03 -3.57 6.37
N GLU A 421 -3.78 -2.56 7.21
CA GLU A 421 -2.92 -2.64 8.40
C GLU A 421 -3.41 -3.67 9.43
N THR A 422 -4.69 -4.04 9.36
CA THR A 422 -5.36 -4.99 10.22
C THR A 422 -5.55 -6.38 9.58
N ALA A 423 -4.83 -6.68 8.49
CA ALA A 423 -4.89 -7.97 7.80
C ALA A 423 -3.74 -8.92 8.23
N ASP A 424 -4.02 -10.22 8.31
CA ASP A 424 -3.00 -11.25 8.60
C ASP A 424 -2.17 -11.64 7.40
N GLU A 425 -2.83 -11.72 6.25
CA GLU A 425 -2.23 -12.00 4.96
C GLU A 425 -2.26 -10.73 4.12
N TRP A 426 -1.21 -10.53 3.32
CA TRP A 426 -1.10 -9.42 2.38
C TRP A 426 -1.40 -8.04 2.97
N THR A 427 -1.02 -7.82 4.24
CA THR A 427 -1.10 -6.49 4.86
C THR A 427 -0.34 -5.47 4.01
N GLY A 428 -0.90 -4.28 3.88
CA GLY A 428 -0.35 -3.24 3.01
C GLY A 428 -0.78 -3.32 1.54
N PHE A 429 -1.42 -4.42 1.12
CA PHE A 429 -1.92 -4.60 -0.24
C PHE A 429 -3.45 -4.48 -0.33
N LEU A 430 -3.97 -4.43 -1.56
CA LEU A 430 -5.40 -4.45 -1.86
C LEU A 430 -6.08 -5.69 -1.27
N ASP A 431 -5.41 -6.84 -1.37
CA ASP A 431 -5.89 -8.13 -0.85
C ASP A 431 -6.09 -8.10 0.67
N GLY A 432 -5.08 -7.65 1.42
CA GLY A 432 -5.21 -7.44 2.86
C GLY A 432 -6.31 -6.44 3.21
N ALA A 433 -6.53 -5.41 2.39
CA ALA A 433 -7.64 -4.49 2.61
C ALA A 433 -8.99 -5.23 2.53
N ILE A 434 -9.25 -5.99 1.46
CA ILE A 434 -10.50 -6.75 1.31
C ILE A 434 -10.68 -7.75 2.46
N ARG A 435 -9.65 -8.54 2.77
CA ARG A 435 -9.70 -9.52 3.87
C ARG A 435 -10.01 -8.86 5.21
N SER A 436 -9.41 -7.70 5.47
CA SER A 436 -9.69 -6.95 6.70
C SER A 436 -11.13 -6.48 6.80
N GLY A 437 -11.73 -6.08 5.67
CA GLY A 437 -13.13 -5.67 5.59
C GLY A 437 -14.09 -6.82 5.82
N GLN A 438 -13.88 -7.94 5.12
CA GLN A 438 -14.66 -9.17 5.28
C GLN A 438 -14.61 -9.68 6.72
N ARG A 439 -13.42 -9.64 7.35
CA ARG A 439 -13.24 -10.05 8.74
C ARG A 439 -14.01 -9.13 9.71
N ALA A 440 -13.92 -7.81 9.53
CA ALA A 440 -14.67 -6.87 10.37
C ALA A 440 -16.21 -6.99 10.18
N ALA A 441 -16.67 -7.27 8.96
CA ALA A 441 -18.08 -7.59 8.70
C ALA A 441 -18.51 -8.84 9.47
N ALA A 442 -17.75 -9.93 9.39
CA ALA A 442 -18.05 -11.18 10.10
C ALA A 442 -18.06 -11.02 11.63
N GLU A 443 -17.16 -10.20 12.19
CA GLU A 443 -17.17 -9.86 13.62
C GLU A 443 -18.49 -9.20 14.04
N ILE A 444 -19.03 -8.29 13.23
CA ILE A 444 -20.30 -7.61 13.51
C ILE A 444 -21.50 -8.54 13.28
N THR A 445 -21.52 -9.32 12.20
CA THR A 445 -22.59 -10.30 11.94
C THR A 445 -22.76 -11.27 13.11
N ALA A 446 -21.68 -11.66 13.78
CA ALA A 446 -21.76 -12.55 14.94
C ALA A 446 -22.41 -11.90 16.18
N LEU A 447 -22.61 -10.58 16.17
CA LEU A 447 -23.18 -9.78 17.26
C LEU A 447 -24.59 -9.24 16.96
N LEU A 448 -25.02 -9.29 15.68
CA LEU A 448 -26.37 -8.96 15.21
C LEU A 448 -27.29 -10.18 15.31
#